data_AF-A0A9W7BLV2-F1
#
_entry.id   AF-A0A9W7BLV2-F1
#
_cell.length_a   1.000
_cell.length_b   1.000
_cell.length_c   1.000
_cell.angle_alpha   90.00
_cell.angle_beta   90.00
_cell.angle_gamma   90.00
#
_symmetry.space_group_name_H-M   'P 1'
#
loop_
_entity.id
_entity.type
_entity.pdbx_description
1 polymer ?
#
loop_
_entity_poly.entity_id
_entity_poly.type
_entity_poly.pdbx_seq_one_letter_code
_entity_poly.pdbx_strand_id
1 'polypeptide(L)'
;MVTNQSATTSKPKLSQKQKKLAKRRLAKERERQIIAEGRTVERKTKLPQPTPPLAPSLPPLPPAPPSSTLDSCETPLYAYTYLSPYLNSLPANTTIYDPYYCAGLVSQNLKKLRSDFKILNSNVDFYASIAQKRTPSFDLLITNPPYSGDHIEKCLSFCTSSKKPFACLLPSYVYNKGYYADDKMFMIIPKRRVRYVKSHVAVAKADVTGRDDRDWTAPFHSFWFCSNDVLPLFTTGEGMKFCEDQDLKVARNIEEIPNDFRDITDVKKKRKNPKQRKRDKLKKK
;
A
#
# COMPACT_ATOMS: atom_id res chain seq x y z
N MET A 1 8.35 13.66 -79.23
CA MET A 1 8.09 13.80 -77.79
C MET A 1 8.55 12.51 -77.12
N VAL A 2 9.71 12.52 -76.47
CA VAL A 2 10.36 11.34 -75.86
C VAL A 2 10.20 11.44 -74.34
N THR A 3 9.50 10.48 -73.75
CA THR A 3 9.22 10.38 -72.32
C THR A 3 10.36 9.67 -71.59
N ASN A 4 10.97 10.36 -70.63
CA ASN A 4 12.04 9.86 -69.76
C ASN A 4 11.43 9.26 -68.48
N GLN A 5 11.61 7.95 -68.26
CA GLN A 5 11.26 7.29 -67.00
C GLN A 5 12.44 7.39 -66.03
N SER A 6 12.21 7.97 -64.85
CA SER A 6 13.18 8.04 -63.75
C SER A 6 12.97 6.86 -62.80
N ALA A 7 14.00 6.01 -62.68
CA ALA A 7 14.04 4.90 -61.75
C ALA A 7 14.49 5.38 -60.35
N THR A 8 13.57 5.42 -59.40
CA THR A 8 13.87 5.68 -57.98
C THR A 8 14.39 4.40 -57.30
N THR A 9 15.67 4.39 -56.91
CA THR A 9 16.28 3.31 -56.13
C THR A 9 15.97 3.46 -54.64
N SER A 10 15.10 2.58 -54.10
CA SER A 10 14.78 2.55 -52.68
C SER A 10 15.90 1.87 -51.86
N LYS A 11 16.52 2.59 -50.93
CA LYS A 11 17.53 2.03 -50.01
C LYS A 11 16.88 1.07 -48.99
N PRO A 12 17.48 -0.10 -48.71
CA PRO A 12 16.92 -1.07 -47.78
C PRO A 12 16.95 -0.54 -46.33
N LYS A 13 15.80 -0.61 -45.65
CA LYS A 13 15.67 -0.23 -44.23
C LYS A 13 16.28 -1.32 -43.33
N LEU A 14 17.44 -1.04 -42.73
CA LEU A 14 18.06 -1.88 -41.70
C LEU A 14 17.14 -2.09 -40.49
N SER A 15 17.05 -3.32 -40.00
CA SER A 15 16.23 -3.67 -38.82
C SER A 15 16.80 -3.04 -37.54
N GLN A 16 15.96 -2.82 -36.52
CA GLN A 16 16.38 -2.23 -35.24
C GLN A 16 17.54 -3.02 -34.58
N LYS A 17 17.59 -4.35 -34.77
CA LYS A 17 18.66 -5.21 -34.27
C LYS A 17 20.00 -4.92 -34.95
N GLN A 18 20.00 -4.67 -36.27
CA GLN A 18 21.20 -4.31 -37.04
C GLN A 18 21.71 -2.91 -36.67
N LYS A 19 20.82 -1.94 -36.42
CA LYS A 19 21.20 -0.59 -35.94
C LYS A 19 21.87 -0.64 -34.56
N LYS A 20 21.37 -1.47 -33.63
CA LYS A 20 21.95 -1.64 -32.29
C LYS A 20 23.34 -2.29 -32.33
N LEU A 21 23.55 -3.25 -33.22
CA LEU A 21 24.85 -3.91 -33.40
C LEU A 21 25.89 -2.96 -34.02
N ALA A 22 25.49 -2.15 -35.02
CA ALA A 22 26.35 -1.13 -35.61
C ALA A 22 26.80 -0.08 -34.58
N LYS A 23 25.89 0.38 -33.71
CA LYS A 23 26.22 1.36 -32.65
C LYS A 23 27.22 0.80 -31.62
N ARG A 24 27.12 -0.49 -31.26
CA ARG A 24 28.09 -1.15 -30.35
C ARG A 24 29.46 -1.33 -31.00
N ARG A 25 29.51 -1.63 -32.31
CA ARG A 25 30.79 -1.71 -33.04
C ARG A 25 31.49 -0.35 -33.09
N LEU A 26 30.76 0.72 -33.41
CA LEU A 26 31.30 2.08 -33.46
C LEU A 26 31.84 2.57 -32.10
N ALA A 27 31.13 2.25 -31.00
CA ALA A 27 31.58 2.61 -29.66
C ALA A 27 32.88 1.89 -29.27
N LYS A 28 33.00 0.60 -29.60
CA LYS A 28 34.18 -0.21 -29.29
C LYS A 28 35.39 0.19 -30.14
N GLU A 29 35.16 0.66 -31.36
CA GLU A 29 36.20 1.17 -32.25
C GLU A 29 36.71 2.54 -31.79
N ARG A 30 35.81 3.42 -31.31
CA ARG A 30 36.17 4.71 -30.70
C ARG A 30 36.97 4.55 -29.41
N GLU A 31 36.63 3.55 -28.60
CA GLU A 31 37.37 3.20 -27.38
C GLU A 31 38.78 2.68 -27.70
N ARG A 32 38.92 1.87 -28.76
CA ARG A 32 40.24 1.41 -29.26
C ARG A 32 41.09 2.55 -29.81
N GLN A 33 40.49 3.53 -30.50
CA GLN A 33 41.21 4.73 -30.96
C GLN A 33 41.71 5.60 -29.80
N ILE A 34 40.90 5.80 -28.75
CA ILE A 34 41.30 6.59 -27.56
C ILE A 34 42.50 5.94 -26.86
N ILE A 35 42.55 4.60 -26.79
CA ILE A 35 43.67 3.86 -26.20
C ILE A 35 44.91 3.91 -27.11
N ALA A 36 44.74 3.80 -28.43
CA ALA A 36 45.84 3.84 -29.39
C ALA A 36 46.49 5.24 -29.51
N GLU A 37 45.73 6.31 -29.28
CA GLU A 37 46.23 7.69 -29.34
C GLU A 37 46.96 8.15 -28.07
N GLY A 38 47.11 7.30 -27.05
CA GLY A 38 47.90 7.59 -25.85
C GLY A 38 47.42 8.81 -25.06
N ARG A 39 46.18 9.29 -25.29
CA ARG A 39 45.61 10.45 -24.58
C ARG A 39 45.19 10.04 -23.16
N THR A 40 46.11 10.14 -22.22
CA THR A 40 45.79 10.25 -20.79
C THR A 40 44.99 11.52 -20.55
N VAL A 41 43.73 11.37 -20.14
CA VAL A 41 42.92 12.48 -19.65
C VAL A 41 43.47 12.87 -18.28
N GLU A 42 44.35 13.87 -18.24
CA GLU A 42 44.74 14.53 -16.99
C GLU A 42 43.53 15.26 -16.39
N ARG A 43 42.83 14.57 -15.49
CA ARG A 43 41.93 15.23 -14.55
C ARG A 43 42.78 16.08 -13.61
N LYS A 44 42.72 17.40 -13.77
CA LYS A 44 43.17 18.36 -12.75
C LYS A 44 42.53 18.00 -11.41
N THR A 45 43.28 17.33 -10.55
CA THR A 45 42.95 17.08 -9.15
C THR A 45 43.00 18.40 -8.41
N LYS A 46 41.83 19.01 -8.20
CA LYS A 46 41.65 20.01 -7.14
C LYS A 46 42.03 19.34 -5.82
N LEU A 47 42.98 19.91 -5.08
CA LEU A 47 43.27 19.54 -3.71
C LEU A 47 41.95 19.47 -2.91
N PRO A 48 41.69 18.36 -2.19
CA PRO A 48 40.46 18.22 -1.42
C PRO A 48 40.48 19.26 -0.31
N GLN A 49 39.46 20.14 -0.31
CA GLN A 49 39.20 20.96 0.86
C GLN A 49 38.91 20.04 2.05
N PRO A 50 39.37 20.37 3.27
CA PRO A 50 39.08 19.57 4.45
C PRO A 50 37.57 19.48 4.61
N THR A 51 37.02 18.27 4.38
CA THR A 51 35.63 17.95 4.67
C THR A 51 35.37 18.29 6.15
N PRO A 52 34.29 19.02 6.47
CA PRO A 52 33.84 19.15 7.84
C PRO A 52 33.75 17.76 8.47
N PRO A 53 34.13 17.58 9.74
CA PRO A 53 33.98 16.30 10.41
C PRO A 53 32.53 15.84 10.25
N LEU A 54 32.33 14.70 9.57
CA LEU A 54 31.01 14.10 9.44
C LEU A 54 30.46 13.94 10.86
N ALA A 55 29.35 14.62 11.15
CA ALA A 55 28.60 14.34 12.35
C ALA A 55 28.42 12.81 12.44
N PRO A 56 28.69 12.18 13.60
CA PRO A 56 28.60 10.74 13.72
C PRO A 56 27.22 10.29 13.27
N SER A 57 27.18 9.55 12.15
CA SER A 57 25.94 9.06 11.58
C SER A 57 25.28 8.15 12.60
N LEU A 58 24.01 8.41 12.94
CA LEU A 58 23.24 7.51 13.81
C LEU A 58 23.29 6.08 13.27
N PRO A 59 23.38 5.05 14.14
CA PRO A 59 23.37 3.67 13.71
C PRO A 59 22.09 3.37 12.92
N PRO A 60 22.09 2.40 11.99
CA PRO A 60 20.86 2.00 11.29
C PRO A 60 19.82 1.49 12.30
N LEU A 61 18.54 1.73 12.00
CA LEU A 61 17.47 1.11 12.78
C LEU A 61 17.49 -0.41 12.60
N PRO A 62 17.14 -1.18 13.64
CA PRO A 62 17.01 -2.62 13.50
C PRO A 62 15.89 -2.96 12.50
N PRO A 63 16.01 -4.10 11.79
CA PRO A 63 14.89 -4.63 11.01
C PRO A 63 13.71 -4.97 11.91
N ALA A 64 12.51 -5.08 11.35
CA ALA A 64 11.35 -5.51 12.12
C ALA A 64 11.60 -6.91 12.70
N PRO A 65 11.18 -7.18 13.95
CA PRO A 65 11.29 -8.51 14.51
C PRO A 65 10.50 -9.50 13.64
N PRO A 66 10.92 -10.79 13.60
CA PRO A 66 10.19 -11.80 12.86
C PRO A 66 8.75 -11.87 13.39
N SER A 67 7.78 -11.54 12.53
CA SER A 67 6.37 -11.64 12.88
C SER A 67 5.95 -13.10 12.95
N SER A 68 4.91 -13.39 13.74
CA SER A 68 4.28 -14.70 13.70
C SER A 68 3.82 -15.00 12.26
N THR A 69 3.96 -16.24 11.80
CA THR A 69 3.53 -16.62 10.44
C THR A 69 2.03 -16.40 10.21
N LEU A 70 1.24 -16.29 11.29
CA LEU A 70 -0.19 -16.00 11.27
C LEU A 70 -0.48 -14.51 11.02
N ASP A 71 0.40 -13.61 11.45
CA ASP A 71 0.26 -12.15 11.26
C ASP A 71 0.96 -11.64 10.00
N SER A 72 1.81 -12.44 9.36
CA SER A 72 2.49 -12.06 8.12
C SER A 72 1.52 -12.09 6.93
N CYS A 73 0.64 -11.10 6.85
CA CYS A 73 -0.43 -10.98 5.88
C CYS A 73 -0.40 -9.61 5.17
N GLU A 74 -0.57 -9.64 3.85
CA GLU A 74 -0.65 -8.48 2.98
C GLU A 74 -2.11 -8.13 2.66
N THR A 75 -2.39 -6.84 2.58
CA THR A 75 -3.71 -6.32 2.17
C THR A 75 -3.86 -6.40 0.65
N PRO A 76 -4.93 -7.01 0.12
CA PRO A 76 -5.15 -7.11 -1.32
C PRO A 76 -5.50 -5.76 -1.95
N LEU A 77 -5.23 -5.59 -3.24
CA LEU A 77 -5.48 -4.33 -3.97
C LEU A 77 -6.92 -3.82 -3.80
N TYR A 78 -7.90 -4.70 -3.93
CA TYR A 78 -9.32 -4.32 -3.84
C TYR A 78 -9.73 -3.80 -2.45
N ALA A 79 -8.98 -4.14 -1.38
CA ALA A 79 -9.29 -3.60 -0.07
C ALA A 79 -8.84 -2.13 0.03
N TYR A 80 -7.75 -1.77 -0.65
CA TYR A 80 -7.31 -0.37 -0.77
C TYR A 80 -8.25 0.45 -1.65
N THR A 81 -8.92 -0.15 -2.65
CA THR A 81 -9.87 0.60 -3.50
C THR A 81 -11.06 1.13 -2.72
N TYR A 82 -11.38 0.59 -1.53
CA TYR A 82 -12.42 1.13 -0.65
C TYR A 82 -12.08 2.53 -0.11
N LEU A 83 -10.80 2.91 -0.13
CA LEU A 83 -10.34 4.23 0.26
C LEU A 83 -10.30 5.22 -0.92
N SER A 84 -10.77 4.84 -2.13
CA SER A 84 -10.65 5.66 -3.34
C SER A 84 -11.16 7.11 -3.20
N PRO A 85 -12.35 7.40 -2.59
CA PRO A 85 -12.79 8.78 -2.39
C PRO A 85 -11.77 9.60 -1.62
N TYR A 86 -11.17 8.99 -0.60
CA TYR A 86 -10.12 9.64 0.16
C TYR A 86 -8.83 9.80 -0.63
N LEU A 87 -8.32 8.71 -1.21
CA LEU A 87 -7.10 8.74 -2.00
C LEU A 87 -7.17 9.75 -3.14
N ASN A 88 -8.30 9.86 -3.84
CA ASN A 88 -8.50 10.76 -4.98
C ASN A 88 -8.58 12.24 -4.56
N SER A 89 -9.01 12.53 -3.33
CA SER A 89 -9.06 13.90 -2.81
C SER A 89 -7.68 14.50 -2.48
N LEU A 90 -6.66 13.64 -2.36
CA LEU A 90 -5.32 14.05 -1.93
C LEU A 90 -4.46 14.57 -3.08
N PRO A 91 -3.60 15.58 -2.81
CA PRO A 91 -2.73 16.17 -3.81
C PRO A 91 -1.67 15.18 -4.31
N ALA A 92 -1.13 15.45 -5.50
CA ALA A 92 0.03 14.70 -5.99
C ALA A 92 1.23 14.82 -5.04
N ASN A 93 2.11 13.82 -5.07
CA ASN A 93 3.27 13.70 -4.17
C ASN A 93 2.93 13.56 -2.67
N THR A 94 1.68 13.27 -2.33
CA THR A 94 1.30 12.89 -0.95
C THR A 94 2.18 11.73 -0.47
N THR A 95 2.69 11.84 0.75
CA THR A 95 3.51 10.81 1.38
C THR A 95 2.65 9.93 2.28
N ILE A 96 2.49 8.66 1.88
CA ILE A 96 1.79 7.64 2.65
C ILE A 96 2.80 6.80 3.43
N TYR A 97 2.55 6.62 4.73
CA TYR A 97 3.35 5.76 5.59
C TYR A 97 2.59 4.50 5.99
N ASP A 98 3.20 3.34 5.77
CA ASP A 98 2.82 2.07 6.38
C ASP A 98 3.98 1.57 7.27
N PRO A 99 3.84 1.65 8.61
CA PRO A 99 4.90 1.27 9.53
C PRO A 99 5.15 -0.24 9.61
N TYR A 100 4.20 -1.08 9.19
CA TYR A 100 4.34 -2.52 9.31
C TYR A 100 4.75 -3.12 7.97
N TYR A 101 5.84 -3.88 7.99
CA TYR A 101 6.44 -4.43 6.78
C TYR A 101 6.23 -5.95 6.70
N CYS A 102 5.65 -6.41 5.60
CA CYS A 102 5.56 -7.82 5.23
C CYS A 102 6.53 -8.13 4.07
N ALA A 103 6.02 -8.20 2.84
CA ALA A 103 6.77 -8.38 1.59
C ALA A 103 6.74 -7.12 0.70
N GLY A 104 6.15 -6.03 1.18
CA GLY A 104 6.08 -4.74 0.50
C GLY A 104 4.94 -4.62 -0.52
N LEU A 105 3.94 -5.50 -0.48
CA LEU A 105 2.82 -5.46 -1.43
C LEU A 105 1.99 -4.18 -1.31
N VAL A 106 1.90 -3.61 -0.10
CA VAL A 106 1.26 -2.29 0.12
C VAL A 106 1.80 -1.21 -0.82
N SER A 107 3.13 -1.13 -0.98
CA SER A 107 3.76 -0.14 -1.85
C SER A 107 3.38 -0.34 -3.32
N GLN A 108 3.27 -1.60 -3.75
CA GLN A 108 2.87 -1.92 -5.11
C GLN A 108 1.40 -1.60 -5.35
N ASN A 109 0.52 -2.00 -4.42
CA ASN A 109 -0.92 -1.81 -4.54
C ASN A 109 -1.30 -0.33 -4.49
N LEU A 110 -0.76 0.45 -3.55
CA LEU A 110 -1.05 1.88 -3.47
C LEU A 110 -0.54 2.63 -4.71
N LYS A 111 0.63 2.26 -5.25
CA LYS A 111 1.12 2.84 -6.51
C LYS A 111 0.28 2.49 -7.74
N LYS A 112 -0.41 1.34 -7.75
CA LYS A 112 -1.38 1.01 -8.80
C LYS A 112 -2.60 1.95 -8.76
N LEU A 113 -2.99 2.41 -7.56
CA LEU A 113 -4.10 3.35 -7.40
C LEU A 113 -3.68 4.80 -7.62
N ARG A 114 -2.47 5.16 -7.16
CA ARG A 114 -1.91 6.52 -7.24
C ARG A 114 -0.40 6.45 -7.47
N SER A 115 0.00 6.51 -8.74
CA SER A 115 1.41 6.40 -9.16
C SER A 115 2.25 7.61 -8.78
N ASP A 116 1.58 8.74 -8.52
CA ASP A 116 2.14 10.03 -8.12
C ASP A 116 2.36 10.16 -6.61
N PHE A 117 2.09 9.12 -5.82
CA PHE A 117 2.31 9.12 -4.37
C PHE A 117 3.68 8.57 -3.97
N LYS A 118 4.20 9.10 -2.86
CA LYS A 118 5.40 8.57 -2.21
C LYS A 118 4.99 7.58 -1.13
N ILE A 119 5.28 6.30 -1.32
CA ILE A 119 4.96 5.26 -0.33
C ILE A 119 6.19 4.93 0.51
N LEU A 120 6.07 5.08 1.82
CA LEU A 120 7.08 4.73 2.81
C LEU A 120 6.67 3.42 3.49
N ASN A 121 7.33 2.33 3.09
CA ASN A 121 7.17 1.03 3.72
C ASN A 121 8.50 0.29 3.61
N SER A 122 9.16 0.07 4.74
CA SER A 122 10.50 -0.51 4.82
C SER A 122 10.58 -1.50 5.97
N ASN A 123 11.41 -2.53 5.83
CA ASN A 123 11.65 -3.51 6.87
C ASN A 123 12.45 -2.92 8.04
N VAL A 124 11.77 -2.18 8.89
CA VAL A 124 12.32 -1.48 10.05
C VAL A 124 11.37 -1.70 11.21
N ASP A 125 11.90 -1.90 12.42
CA ASP A 125 11.07 -1.98 13.61
C ASP A 125 10.37 -0.63 13.87
N PHE A 126 9.05 -0.64 13.77
CA PHE A 126 8.20 0.53 13.98
C PHE A 126 8.32 1.09 15.40
N TYR A 127 8.32 0.24 16.43
CA TYR A 127 8.36 0.70 17.81
C TYR A 127 9.75 1.21 18.18
N ALA A 128 10.81 0.60 17.65
CA ALA A 128 12.17 1.15 17.75
C ALA A 128 12.24 2.53 17.06
N SER A 129 11.59 2.69 15.90
CA SER A 129 11.52 3.97 15.20
C SER A 129 10.82 5.06 16.03
N ILE A 130 9.73 4.73 16.71
CA ILE A 130 9.06 5.65 17.64
C ILE A 130 9.97 6.00 18.81
N ALA A 131 10.54 5.01 19.49
CA ALA A 131 11.38 5.20 20.67
C ALA A 131 12.61 6.07 20.37
N GLN A 132 13.18 5.93 19.18
CA GLN A 132 14.34 6.71 18.72
C GLN A 132 13.94 8.04 18.06
N LYS A 133 12.66 8.38 17.95
CA LYS A 133 12.13 9.56 17.24
C LYS A 133 12.59 9.62 15.78
N ARG A 134 12.62 8.47 15.12
CA ARG A 134 13.05 8.26 13.73
C ARG A 134 11.92 7.84 12.79
N THR A 135 10.68 7.98 13.22
CA THR A 135 9.54 7.86 12.32
C THR A 135 9.67 8.89 11.19
N PRO A 136 9.48 8.50 9.92
CA PRO A 136 9.62 9.43 8.82
C PRO A 136 8.54 10.51 8.88
N SER A 137 8.76 11.64 8.20
CA SER A 137 7.68 12.61 7.96
C SER A 137 6.71 12.04 6.93
N PHE A 138 5.41 12.15 7.20
CA PHE A 138 4.33 11.69 6.33
C PHE A 138 3.10 12.59 6.42
N ASP A 139 2.23 12.45 5.42
CA ASP A 139 0.98 13.21 5.31
C ASP A 139 -0.22 12.35 5.74
N LEU A 140 -0.18 11.06 5.41
CA LEU A 140 -1.23 10.09 5.68
C LEU A 140 -0.63 8.75 6.12
N LEU A 141 -1.22 8.12 7.13
CA LEU A 141 -0.91 6.75 7.52
C LEU A 141 -1.98 5.79 6.98
N ILE A 142 -1.57 4.79 6.19
CA ILE A 142 -2.46 3.68 5.78
C ILE A 142 -1.76 2.39 6.15
N THR A 143 -2.43 1.53 6.92
CA THR A 143 -1.78 0.31 7.40
C THR A 143 -2.74 -0.82 7.69
N ASN A 144 -2.18 -2.03 7.78
CA ASN A 144 -2.78 -3.25 8.26
C ASN A 144 -1.82 -3.84 9.32
N PRO A 145 -1.93 -3.46 10.60
CA PRO A 145 -0.98 -3.88 11.62
C PRO A 145 -1.13 -5.38 11.90
N PRO A 146 -0.12 -6.03 12.52
CA PRO A 146 -0.30 -7.34 13.14
C PRO A 146 -1.48 -7.32 14.13
N TYR A 147 -2.23 -8.41 14.19
CA TYR A 147 -3.42 -8.48 15.05
C TYR A 147 -3.17 -9.21 16.37
N SER A 148 -2.04 -9.89 16.49
CA SER A 148 -1.57 -10.45 17.75
C SER A 148 -1.00 -9.40 18.71
N GLY A 149 -0.83 -9.79 19.97
CA GLY A 149 -0.21 -8.98 21.01
C GLY A 149 -0.94 -7.65 21.25
N ASP A 150 -0.16 -6.60 21.47
CA ASP A 150 -0.64 -5.23 21.72
C ASP A 150 -0.48 -4.32 20.49
N HIS A 151 -0.27 -4.90 19.31
CA HIS A 151 0.07 -4.15 18.09
C HIS A 151 -1.06 -3.21 17.64
N ILE A 152 -2.31 -3.65 17.72
CA ILE A 152 -3.47 -2.82 17.36
C ILE A 152 -3.56 -1.60 18.27
N GLU A 153 -3.44 -1.79 19.59
CA GLU A 153 -3.53 -0.71 20.58
C GLU A 153 -2.41 0.31 20.39
N LYS A 154 -1.15 -0.15 20.26
CA LYS A 154 0.00 0.72 20.00
C LYS A 154 -0.14 1.46 18.67
N CYS A 155 -0.62 0.79 17.62
CA CYS A 155 -0.87 1.41 16.32
C CYS A 155 -1.90 2.54 16.42
N LEU A 156 -3.06 2.28 17.03
CA LEU A 156 -4.11 3.29 17.21
C LEU A 156 -3.66 4.45 18.10
N SER A 157 -2.90 4.16 19.16
CA SER A 157 -2.28 5.18 20.02
C SER A 157 -1.34 6.09 19.21
N PHE A 158 -0.50 5.52 18.35
CA PHE A 158 0.35 6.31 17.46
C PHE A 158 -0.48 7.14 16.46
N CYS A 159 -1.46 6.54 15.80
CA CYS A 159 -2.31 7.20 14.82
C CYS A 159 -3.00 8.44 15.42
N THR A 160 -3.66 8.27 16.56
CA THR A 160 -4.37 9.36 17.26
C THR A 160 -3.42 10.41 17.83
N SER A 161 -2.23 10.03 18.30
CA SER A 161 -1.24 10.97 18.83
C SER A 161 -0.52 11.77 17.74
N SER A 162 -0.39 11.22 16.54
CA SER A 162 0.29 11.89 15.41
C SER A 162 -0.45 13.12 14.89
N LYS A 163 -1.77 13.22 15.15
CA LYS A 163 -2.67 14.24 14.59
C LYS A 163 -2.64 14.32 13.06
N LYS A 164 -2.20 13.24 12.42
CA LYS A 164 -2.25 13.06 10.97
C LYS A 164 -3.47 12.21 10.63
N PRO A 165 -4.11 12.43 9.47
CA PRO A 165 -5.13 11.52 8.98
C PRO A 165 -4.60 10.08 8.87
N PHE A 166 -5.49 9.11 9.09
CA PHE A 166 -5.13 7.71 9.00
C PHE A 166 -6.29 6.81 8.54
N ALA A 167 -5.92 5.64 8.02
CA ALA A 167 -6.84 4.53 7.77
C ALA A 167 -6.15 3.21 8.15
N CYS A 168 -6.71 2.52 9.15
CA CYS A 168 -6.19 1.24 9.64
C CYS A 168 -7.18 0.13 9.30
N LEU A 169 -6.74 -0.89 8.56
CA LEU A 169 -7.54 -2.08 8.33
C LEU A 169 -7.42 -3.00 9.53
N LEU A 170 -8.49 -3.10 10.33
CA LEU A 170 -8.48 -3.82 11.60
C LEU A 170 -9.66 -4.80 11.71
N PRO A 171 -9.58 -5.83 12.57
CA PRO A 171 -10.69 -6.71 12.86
C PRO A 171 -11.88 -5.94 13.44
N SER A 172 -13.08 -6.38 13.09
CA SER A 172 -14.34 -5.82 13.60
C SER A 172 -14.43 -5.84 15.13
N TYR A 173 -13.81 -6.77 15.85
CA TYR A 173 -13.87 -6.74 17.33
C TYR A 173 -13.21 -5.51 17.97
N VAL A 174 -12.39 -4.76 17.23
CA VAL A 174 -11.61 -3.65 17.77
C VAL A 174 -12.49 -2.54 18.33
N TYR A 175 -13.67 -2.28 17.74
CA TYR A 175 -14.56 -1.23 18.24
C TYR A 175 -15.11 -1.52 19.66
N ASN A 176 -15.03 -2.77 20.13
CA ASN A 176 -15.43 -3.16 21.49
C ASN A 176 -14.29 -3.06 22.52
N LYS A 177 -13.08 -2.65 22.11
CA LYS A 177 -11.91 -2.60 22.99
C LYS A 177 -11.81 -1.24 23.68
N GLY A 178 -11.39 -1.24 24.95
CA GLY A 178 -11.30 -0.02 25.75
C GLY A 178 -10.33 1.04 25.20
N TYR A 179 -9.38 0.64 24.35
CA TYR A 179 -8.45 1.55 23.67
C TYR A 179 -9.02 2.16 22.37
N TYR A 180 -10.21 1.75 21.91
CA TYR A 180 -10.83 2.35 20.74
C TYR A 180 -11.44 3.71 21.10
N ALA A 181 -11.01 4.77 20.41
CA ALA A 181 -11.50 6.13 20.59
C ALA A 181 -12.59 6.48 19.56
N ASP A 182 -13.84 6.16 19.89
CA ASP A 182 -15.03 6.34 19.03
C ASP A 182 -15.23 7.80 18.56
N ASP A 183 -14.86 8.78 19.36
CA ASP A 183 -14.99 10.21 19.06
C ASP A 183 -14.02 10.72 17.98
N LYS A 184 -12.95 9.96 17.68
CA LYS A 184 -11.89 10.36 16.75
C LYS A 184 -11.93 9.62 15.42
N MET A 185 -12.74 8.56 15.33
CA MET A 185 -12.70 7.61 14.23
C MET A 185 -14.09 7.22 13.76
N PHE A 186 -14.21 6.99 12.46
CA PHE A 186 -15.36 6.32 11.86
C PHE A 186 -14.93 5.02 11.19
N MET A 187 -15.90 4.20 10.79
CA MET A 187 -15.66 2.89 10.19
C MET A 187 -16.24 2.83 8.79
N ILE A 188 -15.41 2.39 7.83
CA ILE A 188 -15.87 1.88 6.53
C ILE A 188 -15.93 0.36 6.63
N ILE A 189 -17.11 -0.19 6.38
CA ILE A 189 -17.48 -1.58 6.62
C ILE A 189 -17.76 -2.25 5.27
N PRO A 190 -16.81 -3.02 4.71
CA PRO A 190 -17.07 -3.83 3.53
C PRO A 190 -18.08 -4.92 3.83
N LYS A 191 -19.10 -5.07 2.97
CA LYS A 191 -20.11 -6.12 3.13
C LYS A 191 -19.55 -7.53 2.96
N ARG A 192 -18.44 -7.66 2.23
CA ARG A 192 -17.68 -8.91 2.07
C ARG A 192 -16.43 -8.86 2.94
N ARG A 193 -16.06 -9.99 3.53
CA ARG A 193 -14.82 -10.11 4.30
C ARG A 193 -13.61 -9.82 3.41
N VAL A 194 -12.68 -9.03 3.94
CA VAL A 194 -11.36 -8.87 3.33
C VAL A 194 -10.62 -10.19 3.43
N ARG A 195 -10.07 -10.64 2.30
CA ARG A 195 -9.32 -11.87 2.21
C ARG A 195 -7.84 -11.51 2.07
N TYR A 196 -7.09 -11.66 3.15
CA TYR A 196 -5.67 -11.29 3.21
C TYR A 196 -4.80 -12.27 2.42
N VAL A 197 -3.72 -11.75 1.85
CA VAL A 197 -2.75 -12.56 1.10
C VAL A 197 -1.62 -12.94 2.06
N LYS A 198 -1.36 -14.23 2.26
CA LYS A 198 -0.21 -14.65 3.07
C LYS A 198 1.10 -14.14 2.44
N SER A 199 2.01 -13.60 3.25
CA SER A 199 3.24 -12.96 2.77
C SER A 199 4.10 -13.87 1.87
N HIS A 200 4.24 -15.15 2.23
CA HIS A 200 4.98 -16.13 1.43
C HIS A 200 4.33 -16.43 0.06
N VAL A 201 3.01 -16.24 -0.07
CA VAL A 201 2.28 -16.38 -1.34
C VAL A 201 2.42 -15.10 -2.17
N ALA A 202 2.41 -13.92 -1.53
CA ALA A 202 2.60 -12.64 -2.20
C ALA A 202 3.96 -12.54 -2.91
N VAL A 203 5.01 -13.13 -2.33
CA VAL A 203 6.34 -13.21 -2.96
C VAL A 203 6.33 -14.14 -4.19
N ALA A 204 5.47 -15.15 -4.21
CA ALA A 204 5.47 -16.19 -5.23
C ALA A 204 4.58 -15.89 -6.46
N LYS A 205 3.56 -15.01 -6.34
CA LYS A 205 2.60 -14.73 -7.45
C LYS A 205 2.15 -13.27 -7.44
N ALA A 206 2.53 -12.52 -8.49
CA ALA A 206 2.20 -11.10 -8.67
C ALA A 206 0.71 -10.80 -8.99
N ASP A 207 -0.06 -11.83 -9.36
CA ASP A 207 -1.50 -11.74 -9.66
C ASP A 207 -2.27 -12.78 -8.84
N VAL A 208 -2.62 -12.44 -7.59
CA VAL A 208 -3.47 -13.30 -6.75
C VAL A 208 -4.94 -12.99 -7.05
N THR A 209 -5.37 -13.31 -8.27
CA THR A 209 -6.78 -13.27 -8.70
C THR A 209 -7.29 -14.69 -8.96
N GLY A 210 -7.12 -15.61 -8.00
CA GLY A 210 -7.61 -16.97 -8.23
C GLY A 210 -7.33 -18.01 -7.16
N ARG A 211 -8.40 -18.37 -6.44
CA ARG A 211 -8.81 -19.75 -6.10
C ARG A 211 -7.81 -20.65 -5.35
N ASP A 212 -7.83 -20.53 -4.02
CA ASP A 212 -8.01 -21.65 -3.09
C ASP A 212 -8.53 -21.06 -1.76
N ASP A 213 -9.61 -21.59 -1.17
CA ASP A 213 -10.16 -21.02 0.07
C ASP A 213 -9.26 -21.28 1.30
N ARG A 214 -8.24 -22.14 1.15
CA ARG A 214 -7.23 -22.50 2.17
C ARG A 214 -6.12 -21.46 2.36
N ASP A 215 -6.00 -20.51 1.45
CA ASP A 215 -4.93 -19.50 1.47
C ASP A 215 -5.32 -18.18 2.14
N TRP A 216 -6.56 -18.07 2.62
CA TRP A 216 -7.08 -16.89 3.31
C TRP A 216 -7.09 -17.09 4.83
N THR A 217 -6.80 -16.03 5.59
CA THR A 217 -6.39 -16.18 6.99
C THR A 217 -7.34 -15.59 8.02
N ALA A 218 -8.29 -14.73 7.67
CA ALA A 218 -9.11 -14.02 8.66
C ALA A 218 -10.47 -14.68 8.93
N PRO A 219 -10.71 -15.24 10.14
CA PRO A 219 -12.03 -15.74 10.52
C PRO A 219 -13.05 -14.63 10.84
N PHE A 220 -12.61 -13.37 10.92
CA PHE A 220 -13.40 -12.20 11.27
C PHE A 220 -13.72 -11.30 10.06
N HIS A 221 -14.68 -10.37 10.23
CA HIS A 221 -14.80 -9.23 9.32
C HIS A 221 -13.77 -8.17 9.71
N SER A 222 -13.31 -7.40 8.72
CA SER A 222 -12.37 -6.30 8.92
C SER A 222 -12.98 -5.01 8.42
N PHE A 223 -12.77 -3.93 9.16
CA PHE A 223 -13.20 -2.58 8.82
C PHE A 223 -11.98 -1.71 8.57
N TRP A 224 -12.15 -0.67 7.76
CA TRP A 224 -11.22 0.45 7.79
C TRP A 224 -11.66 1.39 8.91
N PHE A 225 -10.82 1.54 9.92
CA PHE A 225 -10.96 2.55 10.97
C PHE A 225 -10.21 3.80 10.51
N CYS A 226 -10.95 4.87 10.26
CA CYS A 226 -10.44 6.08 9.63
C CYS A 226 -10.58 7.28 10.56
N SER A 227 -9.62 8.20 10.52
CA SER A 227 -9.72 9.50 11.20
C SER A 227 -10.94 10.28 10.73
N ASN A 228 -11.66 10.95 11.64
CA ASN A 228 -12.87 11.71 11.30
C ASN A 228 -12.68 12.85 10.28
N ASP A 229 -11.46 13.33 10.09
CA ASP A 229 -11.13 14.37 9.10
C ASP A 229 -11.57 14.03 7.67
N VAL A 230 -11.72 12.74 7.36
CA VAL A 230 -12.02 12.25 6.01
C VAL A 230 -13.44 11.71 5.88
N LEU A 231 -14.22 11.74 6.96
CA LEU A 231 -15.61 11.28 7.00
C LEU A 231 -16.49 11.95 5.92
N PRO A 232 -16.42 13.28 5.67
CA PRO A 232 -17.27 13.92 4.66
C PRO A 232 -17.13 13.35 3.25
N LEU A 233 -15.95 12.78 2.92
CA LEU A 233 -15.68 12.16 1.62
C LEU A 233 -16.46 10.87 1.38
N PHE A 234 -17.05 10.28 2.44
CA PHE A 234 -17.82 9.04 2.38
C PHE A 234 -19.30 9.24 2.72
N THR A 235 -19.66 10.37 3.34
CA THR A 235 -21.04 10.63 3.81
C THR A 235 -21.78 11.71 3.04
N THR A 236 -21.22 12.22 1.94
CA THR A 236 -21.86 13.27 1.12
C THR A 236 -21.83 12.91 -0.36
N GLY A 237 -22.84 13.38 -1.11
CA GLY A 237 -22.92 13.32 -2.58
C GLY A 237 -22.34 12.05 -3.22
N GLU A 238 -21.26 12.22 -3.99
CA GLU A 238 -20.56 11.15 -4.71
C GLU A 238 -19.97 10.08 -3.79
N GLY A 239 -19.56 10.44 -2.57
CA GLY A 239 -19.03 9.50 -1.57
C GLY A 239 -20.07 8.46 -1.14
N MET A 240 -21.31 8.89 -0.90
CA MET A 240 -22.41 7.96 -0.57
C MET A 240 -22.70 7.02 -1.74
N LYS A 241 -22.75 7.56 -2.96
CA LYS A 241 -22.95 6.77 -4.18
C LYS A 241 -21.82 5.76 -4.36
N PHE A 242 -20.57 6.17 -4.16
CA PHE A 242 -19.42 5.29 -4.19
C PHE A 242 -19.54 4.15 -3.17
N CYS A 243 -19.94 4.45 -1.94
CA CYS A 243 -20.14 3.42 -0.92
C CYS A 243 -21.24 2.43 -1.33
N GLU A 244 -22.34 2.89 -1.92
CA GLU A 244 -23.38 2.00 -2.46
C GLU A 244 -22.85 1.12 -3.59
N ASP A 245 -22.19 1.71 -4.58
CA ASP A 245 -21.63 1.00 -5.74
C ASP A 245 -20.58 -0.05 -5.33
N GLN A 246 -19.84 0.21 -4.26
CA GLN A 246 -18.81 -0.69 -3.72
C GLN A 246 -19.32 -1.64 -2.63
N ASP A 247 -20.63 -1.68 -2.37
CA ASP A 247 -21.23 -2.55 -1.35
C ASP A 247 -20.62 -2.28 0.06
N LEU A 248 -20.36 -1.00 0.37
CA LEU A 248 -19.80 -0.52 1.62
C LEU A 248 -20.90 0.07 2.53
N LYS A 249 -20.69 -0.04 3.84
CA LYS A 249 -21.42 0.73 4.85
C LYS A 249 -20.47 1.67 5.56
N VAL A 250 -20.96 2.82 5.97
CA VAL A 250 -20.22 3.80 6.78
C VAL A 250 -20.93 3.86 8.12
N ALA A 251 -20.17 3.72 9.21
CA ALA A 251 -20.67 3.89 10.57
C ALA A 251 -19.86 4.99 11.24
N ARG A 252 -20.53 6.06 11.66
CA ARG A 252 -19.91 7.22 12.33
C ARG A 252 -19.53 6.95 13.78
N ASN A 253 -20.16 5.96 14.38
CA ASN A 253 -19.96 5.50 15.75
C ASN A 253 -20.36 4.03 15.87
N ILE A 254 -20.15 3.46 17.06
CA ILE A 254 -20.49 2.06 17.36
C ILE A 254 -21.98 1.77 17.16
N GLU A 255 -22.88 2.72 17.43
CA GLU A 255 -24.34 2.56 17.31
C GLU A 255 -24.77 2.33 15.86
N GLU A 256 -24.12 3.00 14.90
CA GLU A 256 -24.41 2.88 13.47
C GLU A 256 -23.92 1.56 12.83
N ILE A 257 -23.11 0.76 13.53
CA ILE A 257 -22.64 -0.54 13.02
C ILE A 257 -23.85 -1.48 12.81
N PRO A 258 -24.09 -1.96 11.56
CA PRO A 258 -25.22 -2.85 11.32
C PRO A 258 -25.06 -4.18 12.07
N ASN A 259 -26.16 -4.70 12.58
CA ASN A 259 -26.19 -5.87 13.47
C ASN A 259 -25.45 -7.12 12.92
N ASP A 260 -25.49 -7.31 11.60
CA ASP A 260 -24.85 -8.44 10.94
C ASP A 260 -23.31 -8.35 10.95
N PHE A 261 -22.76 -7.13 11.08
CA PHE A 261 -21.31 -6.87 11.16
C PHE A 261 -20.78 -6.70 12.58
N ARG A 262 -21.68 -6.58 13.58
CA ARG A 262 -21.25 -6.53 14.98
C ARG A 262 -20.45 -7.78 15.37
N ASP A 263 -19.43 -7.63 16.19
CA ASP A 263 -18.67 -8.76 16.73
C ASP A 263 -19.56 -9.66 17.61
N ILE A 264 -19.23 -10.95 17.70
CA ILE A 264 -20.03 -11.91 18.47
C ILE A 264 -20.07 -11.61 19.98
N THR A 265 -19.06 -10.90 20.48
CA THR A 265 -18.97 -10.47 21.88
C THR A 265 -19.66 -9.14 22.15
N ASP A 266 -20.15 -8.45 21.12
CA ASP A 266 -20.91 -7.21 21.27
C ASP A 266 -22.26 -7.49 21.95
N VAL A 267 -22.45 -6.92 23.15
CA VAL A 267 -23.68 -7.06 23.94
C VAL A 267 -24.93 -6.53 23.23
N LYS A 268 -24.77 -5.58 22.29
CA LYS A 268 -25.86 -5.02 21.47
C LYS A 268 -26.18 -5.90 20.26
N LYS A 269 -25.40 -6.96 19.96
CA LYS A 269 -25.65 -7.85 18.83
C LYS A 269 -26.91 -8.69 19.07
N LYS A 270 -27.97 -8.35 18.34
CA LYS A 270 -29.23 -9.09 18.34
C LYS A 270 -29.07 -10.39 17.58
N ARG A 271 -29.46 -11.51 18.19
CA ARG A 271 -29.56 -12.80 17.49
C ARG A 271 -30.73 -12.76 16.51
N LYS A 272 -30.49 -13.21 15.26
CA LYS A 272 -31.57 -13.39 14.28
C LYS A 272 -32.61 -14.38 14.82
N ASN A 273 -33.89 -14.08 14.61
CA ASN A 273 -34.96 -14.96 15.08
C ASN A 273 -34.88 -16.35 14.39
N PRO A 274 -35.45 -17.42 14.97
CA PRO A 274 -35.37 -18.77 14.39
C PRO A 274 -35.85 -18.85 12.92
N LYS A 275 -36.93 -18.12 12.58
CA LYS A 275 -37.49 -18.09 11.22
C LYS A 275 -36.52 -17.49 10.20
N GLN A 276 -35.90 -16.35 10.53
CA GLN A 276 -34.86 -15.71 9.71
C GLN A 276 -33.65 -16.62 9.53
N ARG A 277 -33.19 -17.27 10.61
CA ARG A 277 -32.08 -18.25 10.52
C ARG A 277 -32.43 -19.43 9.60
N LYS A 278 -33.67 -19.93 9.64
CA LYS A 278 -34.14 -21.00 8.74
C LYS A 278 -34.17 -20.53 7.28
N ARG A 279 -34.67 -19.30 7.02
CA ARG A 279 -34.69 -18.69 5.68
C ARG A 279 -33.28 -18.47 5.12
N ASP A 280 -32.35 -17.96 5.94
CA ASP A 280 -30.97 -17.72 5.53
C ASP A 280 -30.23 -19.03 5.22
N LYS A 281 -30.54 -20.12 5.95
CA LYS A 281 -30.02 -21.46 5.62
C LYS A 281 -30.54 -21.97 4.27
N LEU A 282 -31.79 -21.67 3.92
CA LEU A 282 -32.38 -22.08 2.64
C LEU A 282 -31.81 -21.29 1.46
N LYS A 283 -31.47 -20.01 1.64
CA LYS A 283 -30.85 -19.17 0.59
C LYS A 283 -29.37 -19.49 0.31
N LYS A 284 -28.74 -20.29 1.16
CA LYS A 284 -27.32 -20.71 1.03
C LYS A 284 -27.15 -22.09 0.39
N LYS A 285 -28.26 -22.80 0.13
CA LYS A 285 -28.29 -24.00 -0.71
C LYS A 285 -28.59 -23.58 -2.14
#